data_AF-A0A4V6E318-F1
#
_entry.id   AF-A0A4V6E318-F1
#
_cell.length_a   1.000
_cell.length_b   1.000
_cell.length_c   1.000
_cell.angle_alpha   90.00
_cell.angle_beta   90.00
_cell.angle_gamma   90.00
#
_symmetry.space_group_name_H-M   'P 1'
#
loop_
_entity.id
_entity.type
_entity.pdbx_description
1 polymer ?
#
loop_
_entity_poly.entity_id
_entity_poly.type
_entity_poly.pdbx_seq_one_letter_code
_entity_poly.pdbx_strand_id
1 'polypeptide(L)'
;MDLDQLRYYTRWHAFVNEDRYRAPADPWATVRIDPTDLTHHNQTFRLDRGVGRVEGGDWDIDGREPFRETAAYRSIRGREDGDAWEETPIYRRAAERFEAGERVRGYESIEEYRQVRCEYLDDLIRSIEEDGYRPNTEVGHEPASGENAFETAYAHRLEPIVAIGRDGEMQLCEGFHRASIASVLGIDRIPVNVLCRHEEWQRVRDRIATDPSVVRGPDAPIDRRDHPDLRGLLPDASE
;
A
#
# COMPACT_ATOMS: atom_id res chain seq x y z
N MET A 1 14.74 4.87 8.10
CA MET A 1 15.10 4.01 6.96
C MET A 1 15.95 4.84 6.02
N ASP A 2 17.07 4.30 5.55
CA ASP A 2 17.97 5.00 4.63
C ASP A 2 17.43 4.90 3.18
N LEU A 3 17.28 6.05 2.52
CA LEU A 3 16.80 6.15 1.14
C LEU A 3 17.79 5.54 0.16
N ASP A 4 19.08 5.66 0.45
CA ASP A 4 20.13 5.15 -0.42
C ASP A 4 20.12 3.63 -0.39
N GLN A 5 19.94 3.03 0.79
CA GLN A 5 19.74 1.60 0.95
C GLN A 5 18.53 1.08 0.14
N LEU A 6 17.39 1.76 0.21
CA LEU A 6 16.22 1.38 -0.57
C LEU A 6 16.49 1.45 -2.07
N ARG A 7 17.06 2.57 -2.55
CA ARG A 7 17.39 2.75 -3.98
C ARG A 7 18.39 1.71 -4.45
N TYR A 8 19.38 1.38 -3.63
CA TYR A 8 20.38 0.35 -3.90
C TYR A 8 19.71 -1.02 -4.12
N TYR A 9 18.90 -1.48 -3.17
CA TYR A 9 18.23 -2.79 -3.32
C TYR A 9 17.21 -2.79 -4.45
N THR A 10 16.49 -1.70 -4.66
CA THR A 10 15.54 -1.58 -5.77
C THR A 10 16.24 -1.73 -7.13
N ARG A 11 17.40 -1.07 -7.30
CA ARG A 11 18.22 -1.21 -8.51
C ARG A 11 18.77 -2.62 -8.66
N TRP A 12 19.19 -3.25 -7.57
CA TRP A 12 19.63 -4.65 -7.58
C TRP A 12 18.52 -5.60 -8.04
N HIS A 13 17.30 -5.46 -7.49
CA HIS A 13 16.16 -6.28 -7.91
C HIS A 13 15.80 -6.05 -9.37
N ALA A 14 15.79 -4.81 -9.84
CA ALA A 14 15.57 -4.50 -11.26
C ALA A 14 16.58 -5.23 -12.16
N PHE A 15 17.87 -5.11 -11.85
CA PHE A 15 18.95 -5.78 -12.59
C PHE A 15 18.78 -7.31 -12.61
N VAL A 16 18.47 -7.93 -11.46
CA VAL A 16 18.25 -9.38 -11.37
C VAL A 16 16.99 -9.80 -12.16
N ASN A 17 15.93 -9.00 -12.10
CA ASN A 17 14.68 -9.33 -12.77
C ASN A 17 14.77 -9.17 -14.29
N GLU A 18 15.55 -8.21 -14.79
CA GLU A 18 15.84 -8.03 -16.22
C GLU A 18 16.51 -9.26 -16.85
N ASP A 19 17.37 -9.96 -16.09
CA ASP A 19 18.02 -11.18 -16.55
C ASP A 19 17.10 -12.41 -16.45
N ARG A 20 16.25 -12.47 -15.41
CA ARG A 20 15.46 -13.67 -15.08
C ARG A 20 14.10 -13.76 -15.77
N TYR A 21 13.48 -12.62 -16.07
CA TYR A 21 12.08 -12.57 -16.50
C TYR A 21 11.94 -11.90 -17.86
N ARG A 22 10.91 -12.30 -18.61
CA ARG A 22 10.62 -11.72 -19.93
C ARG A 22 9.89 -10.38 -19.84
N ALA A 23 9.07 -10.22 -18.80
CA ALA A 23 8.25 -9.03 -18.58
C ALA A 23 8.41 -8.49 -17.15
N PRO A 24 9.65 -8.18 -16.72
CA PRO A 24 9.86 -7.53 -15.44
C PRO A 24 9.15 -6.18 -15.43
N ALA A 25 8.53 -5.82 -14.30
CA ALA A 25 7.93 -4.51 -14.15
C ALA A 25 8.99 -3.47 -13.76
N ASP A 26 8.81 -2.22 -14.21
CA ASP A 26 9.54 -1.10 -13.63
C ASP A 26 9.21 -1.01 -12.13
N PRO A 27 10.21 -1.14 -11.23
CA PRO A 27 9.98 -1.13 -9.79
C PRO A 27 9.44 0.19 -9.24
N TRP A 28 9.61 1.31 -9.96
CA TRP A 28 9.14 2.64 -9.54
C TRP A 28 7.78 2.99 -10.13
N ALA A 29 7.33 2.26 -11.16
CA ALA A 29 6.01 2.46 -11.75
C ALA A 29 4.91 2.13 -10.73
N THR A 30 3.95 3.04 -10.62
CA THR A 30 2.75 2.82 -9.80
C THR A 30 1.68 2.09 -10.58
N VAL A 31 0.84 1.35 -9.86
CA VAL A 31 -0.33 0.66 -10.39
C VAL A 31 -1.57 1.35 -9.83
N ARG A 32 -2.59 1.62 -10.65
CA ARG A 32 -3.83 2.26 -10.18
C ARG A 32 -4.89 1.21 -9.85
N ILE A 33 -5.33 1.18 -8.60
CA ILE A 33 -6.24 0.18 -8.03
C ILE A 33 -7.49 0.87 -7.49
N ASP A 34 -8.61 0.14 -7.45
CA ASP A 34 -9.73 0.51 -6.58
C ASP A 34 -9.34 0.16 -5.13
N PRO A 35 -9.30 1.13 -4.20
CA PRO A 35 -8.92 0.86 -2.81
C PRO A 35 -9.89 -0.06 -2.09
N THR A 36 -11.12 -0.22 -2.56
CA THR A 36 -12.12 -1.13 -1.98
C THR A 36 -11.84 -2.61 -2.29
N ASP A 37 -11.04 -2.88 -3.34
CA ASP A 37 -10.54 -4.21 -3.70
C ASP A 37 -9.47 -4.74 -2.75
N LEU A 38 -8.90 -3.88 -1.89
CA LEU A 38 -7.96 -4.30 -0.85
C LEU A 38 -8.71 -5.08 0.24
N THR A 39 -8.61 -6.41 0.19
CA THR A 39 -9.24 -7.32 1.15
C THR A 39 -8.30 -7.69 2.30
N HIS A 40 -7.00 -7.84 2.00
CA HIS A 40 -5.98 -8.28 2.94
C HIS A 40 -4.81 -7.31 3.04
N HIS A 41 -4.10 -7.41 4.16
CA HIS A 41 -2.81 -6.78 4.38
C HIS A 41 -1.76 -7.84 4.74
N ASN A 42 -0.50 -7.56 4.43
CA ASN A 42 0.62 -8.47 4.67
C ASN A 42 1.86 -7.69 5.10
N GLN A 43 2.26 -7.89 6.34
CA GLN A 43 3.39 -7.19 6.96
C GLN A 43 4.69 -8.01 6.96
N THR A 44 4.73 -9.16 6.27
CA THR A 44 5.93 -9.99 6.13
C THR A 44 7.07 -9.24 5.45
N PHE A 45 6.74 -8.34 4.53
CA PHE A 45 7.73 -7.59 3.77
C PHE A 45 8.18 -6.32 4.45
N ARG A 46 9.48 -6.22 4.68
CA ARG A 46 10.11 -4.98 5.09
C ARG A 46 10.47 -4.11 3.89
N LEU A 47 10.22 -2.81 3.98
CA LEU A 47 10.57 -1.86 2.92
C LEU A 47 12.07 -1.61 2.76
N ASP A 48 12.89 -1.85 3.79
CA ASP A 48 14.34 -1.59 3.77
C ASP A 48 15.12 -2.48 2.78
N ARG A 49 14.43 -3.42 2.14
CA ARG A 49 14.95 -4.33 1.11
C ARG A 49 14.56 -3.93 -0.32
N GLY A 50 14.09 -2.70 -0.55
CA GLY A 50 13.74 -2.22 -1.88
C GLY A 50 12.35 -2.66 -2.37
N VAL A 51 11.88 -2.00 -3.43
CA VAL A 51 10.64 -2.33 -4.15
C VAL A 51 10.90 -3.16 -5.41
N GLY A 52 9.86 -3.70 -6.02
CA GLY A 52 9.95 -4.50 -7.25
C GLY A 52 10.55 -5.90 -7.07
N ARG A 53 10.44 -6.49 -5.88
CA ARG A 53 10.92 -7.86 -5.61
C ARG A 53 10.08 -8.89 -6.37
N VAL A 54 10.70 -10.04 -6.65
CA VAL A 54 10.00 -11.25 -7.06
C VAL A 54 10.44 -12.40 -6.15
N GLU A 55 9.51 -12.88 -5.33
CA GLU A 55 9.77 -13.94 -4.34
C GLU A 55 8.72 -15.05 -4.46
N GLY A 56 9.15 -16.30 -4.40
CA GLY A 56 8.26 -17.47 -4.29
C GLY A 56 8.01 -17.87 -2.83
N GLY A 57 7.36 -19.01 -2.65
CA GLY A 57 7.02 -19.54 -1.32
C GLY A 57 5.61 -19.13 -0.88
N ASP A 58 5.28 -19.35 0.38
CA ASP A 58 3.89 -19.23 0.86
C ASP A 58 3.56 -17.90 1.53
N TRP A 59 4.40 -16.87 1.35
CA TRP A 59 4.24 -15.57 2.00
C TRP A 59 2.90 -14.89 1.67
N ASP A 60 2.29 -15.18 0.52
CA ASP A 60 1.03 -14.59 0.08
C ASP A 60 -0.18 -15.26 0.72
N ILE A 61 0.03 -16.40 1.37
CA ILE A 61 -0.98 -17.15 2.13
C ILE A 61 -0.72 -16.99 3.62
N ASP A 62 0.53 -17.18 4.02
CA ASP A 62 0.97 -17.12 5.40
C ASP A 62 1.14 -15.67 5.85
N GLY A 63 0.41 -15.29 6.90
CA GLY A 63 0.57 -13.97 7.51
C GLY A 63 -0.21 -12.84 6.83
N ARG A 64 -1.07 -13.14 5.85
CA ARG A 64 -2.09 -12.18 5.40
C ARG A 64 -3.23 -12.12 6.41
N GLU A 65 -3.69 -10.92 6.70
CA GLU A 65 -4.80 -10.68 7.63
C GLU A 65 -5.84 -9.75 6.98
N PRO A 66 -7.12 -9.81 7.38
CA PRO A 66 -8.15 -8.93 6.85
C PRO A 66 -7.81 -7.44 7.04
N PHE A 67 -7.72 -6.69 5.94
CA PHE A 67 -7.38 -5.27 5.97
C PHE A 67 -8.44 -4.44 6.72
N ARG A 68 -9.72 -4.77 6.51
CA ARG A 68 -10.85 -4.04 7.11
C ARG A 68 -10.97 -4.24 8.62
N GLU A 69 -10.28 -5.23 9.18
CA GLU A 69 -10.26 -5.48 10.61
C GLU A 69 -9.10 -4.77 11.33
N THR A 70 -8.24 -4.08 10.58
CA THR A 70 -7.14 -3.29 11.16
C THR A 70 -7.70 -2.12 11.98
N ALA A 71 -6.96 -1.75 13.03
CA ALA A 71 -7.30 -0.59 13.84
C ALA A 71 -7.36 0.69 13.00
N ALA A 72 -6.50 0.82 11.98
CA ALA A 72 -6.53 1.96 11.06
C ALA A 72 -7.86 2.04 10.30
N TYR A 73 -8.25 0.97 9.59
CA TYR A 73 -9.48 0.97 8.81
C TYR A 73 -10.72 1.23 9.66
N ARG A 74 -10.87 0.50 10.77
CA ARG A 74 -12.03 0.66 11.66
C ARG A 74 -12.09 2.06 12.29
N SER A 75 -10.95 2.67 12.58
CA SER A 75 -10.93 4.03 13.15
C SER A 75 -11.31 5.08 12.12
N ILE A 76 -10.85 4.94 10.88
CA ILE A 76 -11.25 5.85 9.80
C ILE A 76 -12.74 5.70 9.51
N ARG A 77 -13.27 4.47 9.43
CA ARG A 77 -14.71 4.25 9.27
C ARG A 77 -15.52 4.86 10.42
N GLY A 78 -15.15 4.60 11.66
CA GLY A 78 -15.85 5.19 12.82
C GLY A 78 -15.77 6.72 12.82
N ARG A 79 -14.63 7.29 12.43
CA ARG A 79 -14.46 8.73 12.32
C ARG A 79 -15.43 9.35 11.30
N GLU A 80 -15.58 8.72 10.14
CA GLU A 80 -16.55 9.09 9.10
C GLU A 80 -18.00 8.93 9.56
N ASP A 81 -18.28 7.93 10.39
CA ASP A 81 -19.59 7.73 11.01
C ASP A 81 -19.89 8.74 12.15
N GLY A 82 -18.91 9.60 12.50
CA GLY A 82 -19.04 10.68 13.47
C GLY A 82 -18.45 10.40 14.85
N ASP A 83 -17.76 9.27 15.04
CA ASP A 83 -17.15 8.92 16.32
C ASP A 83 -16.04 9.92 16.70
N ALA A 84 -15.91 10.16 18.01
CA ALA A 84 -14.75 10.86 18.55
C ALA A 84 -13.51 9.96 18.45
N TRP A 85 -12.33 10.57 18.23
CA TRP A 85 -11.07 9.80 18.12
C TRP A 85 -10.83 8.90 19.32
N GLU A 86 -11.18 9.35 20.52
CA GLU A 86 -11.09 8.65 21.79
C GLU A 86 -11.85 7.31 21.81
N GLU A 87 -12.87 7.20 20.95
CA GLU A 87 -13.68 6.01 20.79
C GLU A 87 -13.19 5.07 19.68
N THR A 88 -12.22 5.52 18.88
CA THR A 88 -11.69 4.72 17.78
C THR A 88 -10.66 3.68 18.25
N PRO A 89 -10.59 2.50 17.61
CA PRO A 89 -9.60 1.48 17.96
C PRO A 89 -8.14 1.94 17.94
N ILE A 90 -7.77 2.85 17.03
CA ILE A 90 -6.39 3.31 16.91
C ILE A 90 -5.98 4.19 18.08
N TYR A 91 -6.89 5.04 18.56
CA TYR A 91 -6.63 5.88 19.72
C TYR A 91 -6.56 5.05 20.99
N ARG A 92 -7.53 4.15 21.21
CA ARG A 92 -7.54 3.26 22.39
C ARG A 92 -6.26 2.44 22.48
N ARG A 93 -5.81 1.88 21.35
CA ARG A 93 -4.53 1.16 21.28
C ARG A 93 -3.32 2.07 21.55
N ALA A 94 -3.35 3.34 21.13
CA ALA A 94 -2.29 4.28 21.45
C ALA A 94 -2.28 4.60 22.95
N ALA A 95 -3.45 4.84 23.55
CA ALA A 95 -3.61 5.13 24.97
C ALA A 95 -3.07 3.97 25.84
N GLU A 96 -3.47 2.73 25.56
CA GLU A 96 -2.98 1.53 26.26
C GLU A 96 -1.45 1.42 26.23
N ARG A 97 -0.82 1.75 25.10
CA ARG A 97 0.64 1.71 24.96
C ARG A 97 1.33 2.82 25.74
N PHE A 98 0.77 4.02 25.76
CA PHE A 98 1.29 5.10 26.61
C PHE A 98 1.14 4.79 28.09
N GLU A 99 0.01 4.20 28.50
CA GLU A 99 -0.19 3.72 29.88
C GLU A 99 0.83 2.65 30.28
N ALA A 100 1.23 1.80 29.34
CA ALA A 100 2.32 0.83 29.52
C ALA A 100 3.74 1.46 29.51
N GLY A 101 3.85 2.77 29.35
CA GLY A 101 5.14 3.49 29.29
C GLY A 101 5.88 3.35 27.96
N GLU A 102 5.20 2.89 26.90
CA GLU A 102 5.76 2.83 25.56
C GLU A 102 5.60 4.15 24.81
N ARG A 103 6.50 4.39 23.84
CA ARG A 103 6.31 5.45 22.84
C ARG A 103 5.54 4.92 21.64
N VAL A 104 4.60 5.72 21.13
CA VAL A 104 3.81 5.40 19.94
C VAL A 104 4.19 6.36 18.82
N ARG A 105 4.79 5.85 17.73
CA ARG A 105 5.10 6.62 16.50
C ARG A 105 5.84 7.95 16.73
N GLY A 106 6.75 7.99 17.70
CA GLY A 106 7.56 9.17 18.01
C GLY A 106 6.92 10.13 19.02
N TYR A 107 5.61 10.09 19.19
CA TYR A 107 4.89 10.90 20.17
C TYR A 107 5.25 10.49 21.61
N GLU A 108 5.24 11.46 22.52
CA GLU A 108 5.69 11.32 23.90
C GLU A 108 4.52 11.16 24.88
N SER A 109 3.31 11.53 24.47
CA SER A 109 2.10 11.36 25.29
C SER A 109 0.85 11.09 24.45
N ILE A 110 -0.19 10.59 25.09
CA ILE A 110 -1.50 10.41 24.48
C ILE A 110 -2.16 11.76 24.11
N GLU A 111 -1.90 12.81 24.90
CA GLU A 111 -2.41 14.16 24.61
C GLU A 111 -1.77 14.73 23.34
N GLU A 112 -0.45 14.60 23.20
CA GLU A 112 0.25 14.99 21.98
C GLU A 112 -0.21 14.16 20.78
N TYR A 113 -0.42 12.85 20.97
CA TYR A 113 -1.00 12.00 19.93
C TYR A 113 -2.40 12.50 19.53
N ARG A 114 -3.25 12.87 20.48
CA ARG A 114 -4.58 13.40 20.19
C ARG A 114 -4.55 14.71 19.41
N GLN A 115 -3.72 15.65 19.86
CA GLN A 115 -3.65 17.00 19.29
C GLN A 115 -2.94 17.00 17.94
N VAL A 116 -1.89 16.20 17.75
CA VAL A 116 -1.09 16.26 16.52
C VAL A 116 -1.51 15.17 15.55
N ARG A 117 -1.52 13.91 15.99
CA ARG A 117 -1.73 12.77 15.08
C ARG A 117 -3.17 12.66 14.59
N CYS A 118 -4.13 12.82 15.50
CA CYS A 118 -5.55 12.71 15.14
C CYS A 118 -6.02 13.93 14.33
N GLU A 119 -5.55 15.15 14.64
CA GLU A 119 -5.84 16.34 13.81
C GLU A 119 -5.28 16.20 12.40
N TYR A 120 -4.05 15.70 12.26
CA TYR A 120 -3.49 15.38 10.94
C TYR A 120 -4.35 14.37 10.16
N LEU A 121 -4.90 13.35 10.83
CA LEU A 121 -5.78 12.39 10.19
C LEU A 121 -7.10 13.03 9.76
N ASP A 122 -7.68 13.92 10.57
CA ASP A 122 -8.88 14.68 10.20
C ASP A 122 -8.61 15.59 8.99
N ASP A 123 -7.47 16.26 8.92
CA ASP A 123 -7.08 17.07 7.77
C ASP A 123 -6.86 16.22 6.51
N LEU A 124 -6.26 15.04 6.65
CA LEU A 124 -6.05 14.11 5.54
C LEU A 124 -7.37 13.54 5.02
N ILE A 125 -8.29 13.18 5.92
CA ILE A 125 -9.66 12.77 5.57
C ILE A 125 -10.33 13.87 4.77
N ARG A 126 -10.40 15.08 5.34
CA ARG A 126 -11.06 16.24 4.72
C ARG A 126 -10.47 16.56 3.34
N SER A 127 -9.14 16.57 3.22
CA SER A 127 -8.51 16.84 1.93
C SER A 127 -8.82 15.77 0.89
N ILE A 128 -8.84 14.48 1.25
CA ILE A 128 -9.19 13.43 0.28
C ILE A 128 -10.68 13.44 -0.06
N GLU A 129 -11.55 13.80 0.89
CA GLU A 129 -12.99 13.96 0.67
C GLU A 129 -13.28 15.13 -0.29
N GLU A 130 -12.69 16.30 -0.04
CA GLU A 130 -12.94 17.52 -0.81
C GLU A 130 -12.23 17.53 -2.18
N ASP A 131 -10.97 17.08 -2.21
CA ASP A 131 -10.11 17.21 -3.39
C ASP A 131 -9.90 15.89 -4.16
N GLY A 132 -10.38 14.78 -3.62
CA GLY A 132 -10.00 13.44 -4.07
C GLY A 132 -8.58 13.06 -3.66
N TYR A 133 -8.15 11.87 -4.08
CA TYR A 133 -6.82 11.38 -3.74
C TYR A 133 -5.72 12.04 -4.55
N ARG A 134 -4.79 12.71 -3.86
CA ARG A 134 -3.60 13.32 -4.47
C ARG A 134 -2.36 12.41 -4.34
N PRO A 135 -1.71 12.06 -5.46
CA PRO A 135 -0.44 11.32 -5.46
C PRO A 135 0.70 12.11 -4.79
N ASN A 136 1.57 11.41 -4.07
CA ASN A 136 2.79 11.95 -3.48
C ASN A 136 3.80 12.45 -4.53
N THR A 137 3.71 11.97 -5.77
CA THR A 137 4.54 12.48 -6.89
C THR A 137 4.14 13.89 -7.33
N GLU A 138 2.91 14.31 -7.05
CA GLU A 138 2.35 15.59 -7.48
C GLU A 138 2.40 16.66 -6.37
N VAL A 139 2.50 16.24 -5.10
CA VAL A 139 2.47 17.12 -3.94
C VAL A 139 3.74 16.93 -3.12
N GLY A 140 4.55 17.98 -3.01
CA GLY A 140 5.56 18.05 -1.96
C GLY A 140 4.84 18.18 -0.62
N HIS A 141 4.49 17.05 0.00
CA HIS A 141 3.78 17.07 1.29
C HIS A 141 4.64 17.74 2.35
N GLU A 142 4.11 18.82 2.92
CA GLU A 142 4.64 19.38 4.16
C GLU A 142 4.31 18.41 5.30
N PRO A 143 5.30 18.02 6.12
CA PRO A 143 5.06 17.10 7.22
C PRO A 143 4.18 17.73 8.30
N ALA A 144 3.34 16.90 8.93
CA ALA A 144 2.41 17.30 10.00
C ALA A 144 3.10 18.05 11.16
N SER A 145 4.39 17.76 11.37
CA SER A 145 5.31 18.60 12.14
C SER A 145 6.70 18.48 11.53
N GLY A 146 7.46 19.58 11.51
CA GLY A 146 8.85 19.58 11.03
C GLY A 146 9.81 18.72 11.88
N GLU A 147 9.33 18.14 12.98
CA GLU A 147 10.16 17.53 14.03
C GLU A 147 9.91 16.02 14.25
N ASN A 148 8.81 15.43 13.75
CA ASN A 148 8.56 13.99 13.92
C ASN A 148 9.08 13.17 12.72
N ALA A 149 10.21 12.47 12.92
CA ALA A 149 10.84 11.57 11.95
C ALA A 149 9.92 10.44 11.40
N PHE A 150 8.85 10.09 12.12
CA PHE A 150 7.87 9.09 11.69
C PHE A 150 6.82 9.66 10.73
N GLU A 151 6.48 10.95 10.85
CA GLU A 151 5.56 11.69 9.94
C GLU A 151 6.30 12.33 8.76
N THR A 152 7.63 12.37 8.81
CA THR A 152 8.52 12.68 7.67
C THR A 152 9.11 11.42 7.03
N ALA A 153 8.71 10.23 7.51
CA ALA A 153 9.28 8.98 7.04
C ALA A 153 9.06 8.78 5.54
N TYR A 154 9.93 8.00 4.90
CA TYR A 154 9.93 7.73 3.47
C TYR A 154 8.57 7.32 2.86
N ALA A 155 7.65 6.75 3.67
CA ALA A 155 6.27 6.49 3.28
C ALA A 155 5.52 7.72 2.72
N HIS A 156 5.97 8.94 3.02
CA HIS A 156 5.42 10.18 2.46
C HIS A 156 5.92 10.51 1.03
N ARG A 157 6.84 9.72 0.47
CA ARG A 157 7.29 9.83 -0.94
C ARG A 157 6.79 8.70 -1.84
N LEU A 158 6.30 7.62 -1.25
CA LEU A 158 5.69 6.52 -1.99
C LEU A 158 4.18 6.54 -1.79
N GLU A 159 3.49 5.94 -2.73
CA GLU A 159 2.07 5.64 -2.56
C GLU A 159 1.88 4.45 -1.62
N PRO A 160 0.65 4.15 -1.16
CA PRO A 160 0.37 2.93 -0.43
C PRO A 160 1.01 1.76 -1.15
N ILE A 161 1.59 0.87 -0.36
CA ILE A 161 2.52 -0.12 -0.88
C ILE A 161 1.85 -1.47 -0.78
N VAL A 162 1.83 -2.21 -1.88
CA VAL A 162 1.17 -3.51 -1.97
C VAL A 162 2.16 -4.60 -2.39
N ALA A 163 1.86 -5.83 -2.00
CA ALA A 163 2.40 -7.03 -2.63
C ALA A 163 1.32 -7.70 -3.48
N ILE A 164 1.74 -8.45 -4.51
CA ILE A 164 0.83 -9.18 -5.41
C ILE A 164 1.07 -10.68 -5.22
N GLY A 165 0.06 -11.37 -4.71
CA GLY A 165 0.07 -12.82 -4.45
C GLY A 165 0.12 -13.66 -5.71
N ARG A 166 0.23 -14.99 -5.56
CA ARG A 166 0.40 -15.93 -6.67
C ARG A 166 -0.74 -15.91 -7.68
N ASP A 167 -1.92 -15.53 -7.23
CA ASP A 167 -3.16 -15.46 -7.99
C ASP A 167 -3.52 -14.05 -8.48
N GLY A 168 -2.72 -13.04 -8.12
CA GLY A 168 -2.98 -11.63 -8.42
C GLY A 168 -3.61 -10.86 -7.26
N GLU A 169 -3.88 -11.49 -6.11
CA GLU A 169 -4.43 -10.74 -4.97
C GLU A 169 -3.49 -9.61 -4.53
N MET A 170 -4.04 -8.41 -4.36
CA MET A 170 -3.30 -7.27 -3.84
C MET A 170 -3.40 -7.20 -2.32
N GLN A 171 -2.25 -7.24 -1.66
CA GLN A 171 -2.15 -7.24 -0.21
C GLN A 171 -1.44 -5.98 0.25
N LEU A 172 -2.10 -5.18 1.09
CA LEU A 172 -1.53 -3.94 1.59
C LEU A 172 -0.35 -4.21 2.53
N CYS A 173 0.82 -3.66 2.24
CA CYS A 173 2.00 -3.77 3.10
C CYS A 173 2.18 -2.52 3.97
N GLU A 174 2.00 -1.33 3.39
CA GLU A 174 2.20 -0.04 4.06
C GLU A 174 1.24 1.02 3.53
N GLY A 175 1.06 2.10 4.29
CA GLY A 175 0.14 3.19 3.91
C GLY A 175 -1.31 2.96 4.35
N PHE A 176 -1.51 2.18 5.44
CA PHE A 176 -2.81 1.83 6.02
C PHE A 176 -3.79 3.00 6.12
N HIS A 177 -3.33 4.18 6.54
CA HIS A 177 -4.19 5.37 6.69
C HIS A 177 -4.72 5.86 5.34
N ARG A 178 -3.84 6.13 4.37
CA ARG A 178 -4.22 6.60 3.04
C ARG A 178 -5.10 5.59 2.30
N ALA A 179 -4.77 4.30 2.41
CA ALA A 179 -5.60 3.23 1.84
C ALA A 179 -6.97 3.12 2.51
N SER A 180 -7.03 3.25 3.84
CA SER A 180 -8.30 3.21 4.59
C SER A 180 -9.20 4.39 4.25
N ILE A 181 -8.66 5.61 4.24
CA ILE A 181 -9.39 6.82 3.89
C ILE A 181 -9.94 6.70 2.47
N ALA A 182 -9.10 6.36 1.50
CA ALA A 182 -9.52 6.20 0.12
C ALA A 182 -10.60 5.10 -0.04
N SER A 183 -10.47 3.98 0.67
CA SER A 183 -11.45 2.89 0.63
C SER A 183 -12.77 3.27 1.31
N VAL A 184 -12.74 3.97 2.43
CA VAL A 184 -13.92 4.36 3.20
C VAL A 184 -14.74 5.40 2.45
N LEU A 185 -14.06 6.39 1.84
CA LEU A 185 -14.65 7.44 1.00
C LEU A 185 -15.06 6.96 -0.40
N GLY A 186 -14.69 5.73 -0.78
CA GLY A 186 -15.05 5.17 -2.09
C GLY A 186 -14.35 5.86 -3.26
N ILE A 187 -13.09 6.26 -3.09
CA ILE A 187 -12.29 6.85 -4.17
C ILE A 187 -12.10 5.82 -5.28
N ASP A 188 -12.47 6.16 -6.52
CA ASP A 188 -12.43 5.24 -7.65
C ASP A 188 -11.08 4.55 -7.85
N ARG A 189 -9.99 5.33 -7.86
CA ARG A 189 -8.63 4.81 -8.13
C ARG A 189 -7.52 5.58 -7.45
N ILE A 190 -6.72 4.86 -6.66
CA ILE A 190 -5.47 5.37 -6.07
C ILE A 190 -4.25 4.70 -6.73
N PRO A 191 -3.13 5.42 -6.90
CA PRO A 191 -1.87 4.79 -7.23
C PRO A 191 -1.34 3.99 -6.03
N VAL A 192 -0.64 2.89 -6.31
CA VAL A 192 0.10 2.09 -5.33
C VAL A 192 1.47 1.69 -5.88
N ASN A 193 2.45 1.55 -5.01
CA ASN A 193 3.76 0.98 -5.36
C ASN A 193 3.76 -0.52 -5.10
N VAL A 194 4.36 -1.30 -6.00
CA VAL A 194 4.46 -2.76 -5.84
C VAL A 194 5.79 -3.13 -5.20
N LEU A 195 5.72 -3.60 -3.96
CA LEU A 195 6.87 -4.01 -3.16
C LEU A 195 7.44 -5.35 -3.61
N CYS A 196 6.55 -6.31 -3.83
CA CYS A 196 6.87 -7.68 -4.17
C CYS A 196 5.78 -8.27 -5.04
N ARG A 197 6.17 -9.07 -6.04
CA ARG A 197 5.28 -9.95 -6.80
C ARG A 197 5.63 -11.38 -6.46
N HIS A 198 4.62 -12.23 -6.37
CA HIS A 198 4.86 -13.66 -6.25
C HIS A 198 5.47 -14.19 -7.55
N GLU A 199 6.40 -15.13 -7.44
CA GLU A 199 7.08 -15.69 -8.61
C GLU A 199 6.09 -16.26 -9.64
N GLU A 200 5.05 -16.95 -9.20
CA GLU A 200 4.00 -17.48 -10.09
C GLU A 200 3.22 -16.37 -10.82
N TRP A 201 2.99 -15.23 -10.16
CA TRP A 201 2.37 -14.09 -10.80
C TRP A 201 3.30 -13.44 -11.83
N GLN A 202 4.59 -13.33 -11.52
CA GLN A 202 5.58 -12.87 -12.51
C GLN A 202 5.64 -13.81 -13.73
N ARG A 203 5.49 -15.12 -13.54
CA ARG A 203 5.36 -16.07 -14.66
C ARG A 203 4.08 -15.86 -15.47
N VAL A 204 2.98 -15.41 -14.86
CA VAL A 204 1.77 -14.99 -15.60
C VAL A 204 2.10 -13.80 -16.50
N ARG A 205 2.79 -12.77 -15.98
CA ARG A 205 3.23 -11.62 -16.77
C ARG A 205 4.08 -12.03 -17.97
N ASP A 206 5.07 -12.90 -17.76
CA ASP A 206 5.96 -13.39 -18.82
C ASP A 206 5.22 -14.14 -19.92
N ARG A 207 4.22 -14.95 -19.54
CA ARG A 207 3.35 -15.65 -20.50
C ARG A 207 2.51 -14.66 -21.31
N ILE A 208 1.87 -13.69 -20.66
CA ILE A 208 1.03 -12.68 -21.34
C ILE A 208 1.86 -11.81 -22.28
N ALA A 209 3.07 -11.43 -21.88
CA ALA A 209 3.97 -10.67 -22.76
C ALA A 209 4.43 -11.47 -23.99
N THR A 210 4.50 -12.80 -23.89
CA THR A 210 4.84 -13.68 -25.02
C THR A 210 3.61 -13.97 -25.90
N ASP A 211 2.45 -14.17 -25.27
CA ASP A 211 1.18 -14.46 -25.93
C ASP A 211 0.02 -13.82 -25.13
N PRO A 212 -0.47 -12.63 -25.57
CA PRO A 212 -1.55 -11.94 -24.88
C PRO A 212 -2.86 -12.73 -24.79
N SER A 213 -3.07 -13.74 -25.65
CA SER A 213 -4.28 -14.57 -25.61
C SER A 213 -4.39 -15.41 -24.33
N VAL A 214 -3.25 -15.66 -23.66
CA VAL A 214 -3.15 -16.42 -22.40
C VAL A 214 -3.80 -15.69 -21.22
N VAL A 215 -4.12 -14.40 -21.36
CA VAL A 215 -4.91 -13.66 -20.36
C VAL A 215 -6.25 -14.34 -20.07
N ARG A 216 -6.81 -15.11 -21.03
CA ARG A 216 -8.11 -15.80 -20.94
C ARG A 216 -8.04 -17.23 -20.37
N GLY A 217 -6.95 -17.60 -19.71
CA GLY A 217 -6.81 -18.94 -19.13
C GLY A 217 -7.94 -19.29 -18.15
N PRO A 218 -8.51 -20.51 -18.20
CA PRO A 218 -9.59 -20.91 -17.30
C PRO A 218 -9.11 -20.98 -15.85
N ASP A 219 -10.04 -20.76 -14.91
CA ASP A 219 -9.93 -20.99 -13.47
C ASP A 219 -8.99 -20.10 -12.63
N ALA A 220 -8.61 -18.91 -13.12
CA ALA A 220 -7.97 -17.91 -12.25
C ALA A 220 -9.03 -17.25 -11.33
N PRO A 221 -8.78 -17.11 -10.02
CA PRO A 221 -9.74 -16.48 -9.09
C PRO A 221 -9.95 -14.98 -9.35
N ILE A 222 -9.04 -14.35 -10.10
CA ILE A 222 -9.12 -12.95 -10.52
C ILE A 222 -9.10 -12.86 -12.05
N ASP A 223 -9.97 -12.02 -12.61
CA ASP A 223 -9.98 -11.73 -14.04
C ASP A 223 -8.70 -10.97 -14.43
N ARG A 224 -7.82 -11.66 -15.14
CA ARG A 224 -6.52 -11.12 -15.57
C ARG A 224 -6.66 -9.97 -16.59
N ARG A 225 -7.81 -9.82 -17.25
CA ARG A 225 -8.04 -8.75 -18.24
C ARG A 225 -8.09 -7.38 -17.59
N ASP A 226 -8.66 -7.30 -16.40
CA ASP A 226 -8.88 -6.05 -15.68
C ASP A 226 -7.81 -5.80 -14.61
N HIS A 227 -6.97 -6.81 -14.34
CA HIS A 227 -5.95 -6.75 -13.32
C HIS A 227 -4.97 -5.60 -13.59
N PRO A 228 -4.83 -4.63 -12.66
CA PRO A 228 -4.17 -3.36 -12.97
C PRO A 228 -2.66 -3.51 -13.17
N ASP A 229 -2.03 -4.54 -12.60
CA ASP A 229 -0.62 -4.87 -12.86
C ASP A 229 -0.35 -5.35 -14.31
N LEU A 230 -1.36 -5.83 -15.03
CA LEU A 230 -1.22 -6.39 -16.38
C LEU A 230 -1.53 -5.38 -17.50
N ARG A 231 -2.09 -4.22 -17.19
CA ARG A 231 -2.56 -3.23 -18.19
C ARG A 231 -1.48 -2.82 -19.19
N GLY A 232 -0.23 -2.65 -18.76
CA GLY A 232 0.88 -2.29 -19.66
C GLY A 232 1.39 -3.43 -20.56
N LEU A 233 0.90 -4.66 -20.37
CA LEU A 233 1.27 -5.83 -21.18
C LEU A 233 0.18 -6.24 -22.17
N LEU A 234 -1.04 -5.76 -21.97
CA LEU A 234 -2.16 -6.04 -22.84
C LEU A 234 -2.19 -4.97 -23.96
N PRO A 235 -2.46 -5.36 -25.21
CA PRO A 235 -2.72 -4.37 -26.25
C PRO A 235 -3.91 -3.51 -25.82
N ASP A 236 -3.84 -2.21 -26.07
CA ASP A 236 -4.99 -1.32 -25.85
C ASP A 236 -6.22 -1.97 -26.46
N ALA A 237 -7.29 -2.06 -25.68
CA ALA A 237 -8.56 -2.53 -26.19
C ALA A 237 -9.02 -1.50 -27.22
N SER A 238 -8.66 -1.71 -28.49
CA SER A 238 -9.26 -0.98 -29.61
C SER A 238 -10.76 -1.16 -29.50
N GLU A 239 -11.47 -0.05 -29.33
CA GLU A 239 -12.93 0.07 -29.38
C GLU A 239 -13.54 -0.61 -30.62
#